data_AF-A0A536VPA6-F1
#
_entry.id   AF-A0A536VPA6-F1
#
_cell.length_a   1.000
_cell.length_b   1.000
_cell.length_c   1.000
_cell.angle_alpha   90.00
_cell.angle_beta   90.00
_cell.angle_gamma   90.00
#
_symmetry.space_group_name_H-M   'P 1'
#
loop_
_entity.id
_entity.type
_entity.pdbx_description
1 polymer ?
#
loop_
_entity_poly.entity_id
_entity_poly.type
_entity_poly.pdbx_seq_one_letter_code
_entity_poly.pdbx_strand_id
1 'polypeptide(L)'
;EVVRKLLETATFPGANDIVTIDGVRADYDDGFGLIRASNTTPVLVLRFEGHTREALQRIQRDFMAALHAVKPDAQIAAAAH
;
A
#
# COMPACT_ATOMS: atom_id res chain seq x y z
N GLU A 1 1.52 13.67 6.22
CA GLU A 1 2.99 13.42 6.21
C GLU A 1 3.35 12.03 5.66
N VAL A 2 2.77 10.95 6.20
CA VAL A 2 3.12 9.57 5.80
C VAL A 2 2.97 9.30 4.30
N VAL A 3 1.82 9.64 3.70
CA VAL A 3 1.59 9.44 2.25
C VAL A 3 2.61 10.19 1.39
N ARG A 4 3.00 11.40 1.80
CA ARG A 4 4.03 12.17 1.09
C ARG A 4 5.38 11.44 1.13
N LYS A 5 5.79 10.93 2.30
CA LYS A 5 7.04 10.16 2.40
C LYS A 5 6.99 8.88 1.56
N LEU A 6 5.84 8.21 1.50
CA LEU A 6 5.65 7.05 0.61
C LEU A 6 5.83 7.44 -0.86
N LEU A 7 5.25 8.55 -1.31
CA LEU A 7 5.41 9.04 -2.68
C LEU A 7 6.88 9.33 -3.04
N GLU A 8 7.69 9.74 -2.07
CA GLU A 8 9.10 10.08 -2.28
C GLU A 8 10.04 8.87 -2.19
N THR A 9 9.66 7.80 -1.48
CA THR A 9 10.59 6.72 -1.09
C THR A 9 10.14 5.29 -1.38
N ALA A 10 8.83 5.07 -1.60
CA ALA A 10 8.31 3.73 -1.78
C ALA A 10 8.75 3.15 -3.13
N THR A 11 9.21 1.90 -3.10
CA THR A 11 9.56 1.13 -4.29
C THR A 11 8.75 -0.16 -4.29
N PHE A 12 8.23 -0.51 -5.47
CA PHE A 12 7.37 -1.68 -5.66
C PHE A 12 7.95 -2.56 -6.76
N PRO A 13 8.89 -3.47 -6.43
CA PRO A 13 9.53 -4.32 -7.42
C PRO A 13 8.50 -5.18 -8.17
N GLY A 14 8.57 -5.16 -9.50
CA GLY A 14 7.66 -5.92 -10.36
C GLY A 14 6.28 -5.28 -10.56
N ALA A 15 6.04 -4.06 -10.05
CA ALA A 15 4.88 -3.28 -10.44
C ALA A 15 5.06 -2.78 -11.88
N ASN A 16 4.00 -2.91 -12.68
CA ASN A 16 3.94 -2.42 -14.05
C ASN A 16 3.67 -0.91 -14.11
N ASP A 17 2.86 -0.42 -13.16
CA ASP A 17 2.50 0.99 -13.08
C ASP A 17 2.36 1.44 -11.63
N ILE A 18 2.66 2.72 -11.40
CA ILE A 18 2.52 3.37 -10.09
C ILE A 18 1.69 4.64 -10.28
N VAL A 19 0.48 4.64 -9.73
CA VAL A 19 -0.44 5.78 -9.79
C VAL A 19 -0.43 6.53 -8.45
N THR A 20 -0.19 7.83 -8.52
CA THR A 20 0.04 8.69 -7.34
C THR A 20 -1.02 9.78 -7.13
N ILE A 21 -2.16 9.68 -7.82
CA ILE A 21 -3.22 10.71 -7.82
C ILE A 21 -3.94 10.80 -6.47
N ASP A 22 -4.28 9.64 -5.88
CA ASP A 22 -4.98 9.53 -4.60
C ASP A 22 -4.27 8.48 -3.72
N GLY A 23 -3.14 8.89 -3.14
CA GLY A 23 -2.24 8.01 -2.42
C GLY A 23 -1.22 7.34 -3.34
N VAL A 24 -0.85 6.10 -3.03
CA VAL A 24 0.09 5.29 -3.78
C VAL A 24 -0.60 4.00 -4.17
N ARG A 25 -0.81 3.82 -5.46
CA ARG A 25 -1.30 2.57 -6.05
C ARG A 25 -0.20 1.97 -6.90
N ALA A 26 0.05 0.68 -6.74
CA ALA A 26 0.94 -0.08 -7.60
C ALA A 26 0.18 -1.26 -8.19
N ASP A 27 0.15 -1.33 -9.52
CA ASP A 27 -0.51 -2.38 -10.28
C ASP A 27 0.55 -3.38 -10.79
N TYR A 28 0.28 -4.68 -10.59
CA TYR A 28 1.11 -5.81 -11.00
C TYR A 28 0.31 -6.67 -12.00
N ASP A 29 0.99 -7.56 -12.74
CA ASP A 29 0.31 -8.51 -13.65
C ASP A 29 -0.71 -9.41 -12.91
N ASP A 30 -0.45 -9.67 -11.63
CA ASP A 30 -1.18 -10.61 -10.79
C ASP A 30 -1.97 -9.96 -9.64
N GLY A 31 -2.18 -8.63 -9.66
CA GLY A 31 -2.95 -7.93 -8.65
C GLY A 31 -2.59 -6.46 -8.49
N PHE A 32 -3.05 -5.83 -7.39
CA PHE A 32 -2.68 -4.45 -7.06
C PHE A 32 -2.63 -4.20 -5.55
N GLY A 33 -1.91 -3.16 -5.16
CA GLY A 33 -1.97 -2.60 -3.81
C GLY A 33 -2.23 -1.10 -3.82
N LEU A 34 -2.86 -0.60 -2.76
CA LEU A 34 -3.19 0.80 -2.56
C LEU A 34 -2.95 1.20 -1.10
N ILE A 35 -2.24 2.32 -0.89
CA ILE A 35 -2.24 3.08 0.37
C ILE A 35 -2.74 4.49 0.06
N ARG A 36 -3.77 4.96 0.77
CA ARG A 36 -4.19 6.36 0.71
C ARG A 36 -4.56 6.91 2.08
N ALA A 37 -4.60 8.23 2.20
CA ALA A 37 -5.19 8.87 3.36
C ALA A 37 -6.71 8.73 3.32
N SER A 38 -7.34 8.56 4.48
CA SER A 38 -8.79 8.75 4.61
C SER A 38 -9.12 10.24 4.47
N ASN A 39 -10.23 10.55 3.79
CA ASN A 39 -10.68 11.94 3.59
C ASN A 39 -11.32 12.53 4.84
N THR A 40 -11.82 11.69 5.74
CA THR A 40 -12.67 12.11 6.87
C THR A 40 -12.10 11.76 8.24
N THR A 41 -11.07 10.90 8.30
CA THR A 41 -10.47 10.43 9.56
C THR A 41 -8.94 10.38 9.44
N PRO A 42 -8.19 10.53 10.54
CA PRO A 42 -6.73 10.53 10.53
C PRO A 42 -6.15 9.11 10.44
N VAL A 43 -6.64 8.31 9.49
CA VAL A 43 -6.20 6.93 9.26
C VAL A 43 -5.73 6.75 7.82
N LEU A 44 -4.87 5.75 7.60
CA LEU A 44 -4.53 5.28 6.26
C LEU A 44 -5.45 4.12 5.89
N VAL A 45 -5.93 4.13 4.65
CA VAL A 45 -6.70 3.04 4.06
C VAL A 45 -5.78 2.24 3.17
N LEU A 46 -5.74 0.93 3.43
CA LEU A 46 -4.95 -0.04 2.69
C LEU A 46 -5.88 -1.03 2.00
N ARG A 47 -5.63 -1.30 0.71
CA ARG A 47 -6.34 -2.34 -0.04
C ARG A 47 -5.35 -3.14 -0.86
N PHE A 48 -5.49 -4.46 -0.81
CA PHE A 48 -4.66 -5.39 -1.55
C PHE A 48 -5.53 -6.41 -2.27
N GLU A 49 -5.19 -6.68 -3.51
CA GLU A 49 -5.84 -7.68 -4.33
C GLU A 49 -4.77 -8.48 -5.07
N GLY A 50 -4.94 -9.80 -5.12
CA GLY A 50 -4.06 -10.69 -5.85
C GLY A 50 -4.87 -11.80 -6.49
N HIS A 51 -4.57 -12.14 -7.74
CA HIS A 51 -5.23 -13.21 -8.48
C HIS A 51 -4.97 -14.58 -7.84
N THR A 52 -3.88 -14.71 -7.09
CA THR A 52 -3.55 -15.87 -6.26
C THR A 52 -3.25 -15.44 -4.83
N ARG A 53 -3.25 -16.40 -3.90
CA ARG A 53 -2.90 -16.16 -2.50
C ARG A 53 -1.44 -15.70 -2.38
N GLU A 54 -0.56 -16.26 -3.19
CA GLU A 54 0.87 -15.94 -3.22
C GLU A 54 1.08 -14.50 -3.69
N ALA A 55 0.36 -14.08 -4.74
CA ALA A 55 0.37 -12.70 -5.25
C ALA A 55 -0.15 -11.72 -4.19
N LEU A 56 -1.29 -12.02 -3.56
CA LEU A 56 -1.85 -11.19 -2.49
C LEU A 56 -0.85 -11.02 -1.34
N GLN A 57 -0.22 -12.11 -0.89
CA GLN A 57 0.78 -12.06 0.18
C GLN A 57 2.04 -11.29 -0.22
N ARG A 58 2.50 -11.43 -1.48
CA ARG A 58 3.63 -10.65 -2.01
C ARG A 58 3.32 -9.16 -1.98
N ILE A 59 2.21 -8.76 -2.57
CA ILE A 59 1.76 -7.37 -2.64
C ILE A 59 1.57 -6.79 -1.23
N GLN A 60 0.94 -7.55 -0.32
CA GLN A 60 0.83 -7.14 1.09
C GLN A 60 2.19 -6.88 1.71
N ARG A 61 3.17 -7.80 1.55
CA ARG A 61 4.51 -7.62 2.12
C ARG A 61 5.21 -6.38 1.58
N ASP A 62 5.15 -6.15 0.26
CA ASP A 62 5.83 -5.02 -0.38
C ASP A 62 5.29 -3.69 0.16
N PHE A 63 3.97 -3.56 0.26
CA PHE A 63 3.33 -2.36 0.82
C PHE A 63 3.55 -2.19 2.31
N MET A 64 3.56 -3.29 3.08
CA MET A 64 3.85 -3.22 4.51
C MET A 64 5.30 -2.81 4.78
N ALA A 65 6.25 -3.29 3.97
CA ALA A 65 7.65 -2.87 4.05
C ALA A 65 7.79 -1.37 3.76
N ALA A 66 7.14 -0.86 2.70
CA ALA A 66 7.13 0.56 2.39
C ALA A 66 6.52 1.41 3.52
N LEU A 67 5.41 0.96 4.11
CA LEU A 67 4.78 1.65 5.23
C LEU A 67 5.69 1.68 6.47
N HIS A 68 6.29 0.55 6.85
CA HIS A 68 7.17 0.48 8.02
C HIS A 68 8.44 1.31 7.84
N ALA A 69 8.95 1.47 6.62
CA ALA A 69 10.11 2.32 6.36
C ALA A 69 9.85 3.80 6.70
N VAL A 70 8.61 4.29 6.53
CA VAL A 70 8.25 5.69 6.80
C VAL A 70 7.50 5.89 8.11
N LYS A 71 6.88 4.83 8.64
CA LYS A 71 6.13 4.80 9.89
C LYS A 71 6.33 3.44 10.61
N PRO A 72 7.45 3.25 11.32
CA PRO A 72 7.77 1.99 12.01
C PRO A 72 6.79 1.63 13.14
N ASP A 73 6.11 2.63 13.70
CA ASP A 73 5.13 2.51 14.79
C ASP A 73 3.68 2.35 14.26
N ALA A 74 3.51 2.01 12.98
CA ALA A 74 2.19 1.83 12.40
C ALA A 74 1.42 0.70 13.10
N GLN A 75 0.24 1.03 13.64
CA GLN A 75 -0.70 0.04 14.14
C GLN A 75 -1.67 -0.34 13.02
N ILE A 76 -1.71 -1.62 12.67
CA ILE A 76 -2.54 -2.14 11.60
C ILE A 76 -3.72 -2.85 12.23
N ALA A 77 -4.92 -2.34 11.98
CA ALA A 77 -6.15 -3.07 12.25
C ALA A 77 -6.62 -3.73 10.95
N ALA A 78 -6.95 -5.01 11.00
CA ALA A 78 -7.75 -5.61 9.94
C ALA A 78 -9.13 -4.94 9.96
N ALA A 79 -9.60 -4.46 8.80
CA ALA A 79 -10.97 -3.98 8.69
C ALA A 79 -11.91 -5.14 9.06
N ALA A 80 -12.74 -4.94 10.09
CA ALA A 80 -13.84 -5.83 10.40
C ALA A 80 -14.77 -5.85 9.17
N HIS A 81 -14.93 -7.03 8.57
CA HIS A 81 -15.95 -7.27 7.54
C HIS A 81 -17.35 -7.26 8.16
#